data_AF-A0A4Z2FQF2-F1
#
_entry.id   AF-A0A4Z2FQF2-F1
#
_cell.length_a   1.000
_cell.length_b   1.000
_cell.length_c   1.000
_cell.angle_alpha   90.00
_cell.angle_beta   90.00
_cell.angle_gamma   90.00
#
_symmetry.space_group_name_H-M   'P 1'
#
loop_
_entity.id
_entity.type
_entity.pdbx_description
1 polymer ?
#
loop_
_entity_poly.entity_id
_entity_poly.type
_entity_poly.pdbx_seq_one_letter_code
_entity_poly.pdbx_strand_id
1 'polypeptide(L)'
;MLKFRSCSLRSAAALRPPAQPPRVRLSTGPQQEHRTFYEFRTYSIRPDRTAAFLQLTNEKIHLRTAHSELIGYWSVEFGGLNQVFHIWKYDSYSQRACVRAALAQDPSWISEYISKAIPMLRSQESEVAYLVPWSRLQEPPQEGGVYELASFQMRPGGPAVWGDAFQAAVTSHDAPGHGTLLGAFHTECGRLNRVRNCVVHLDSQQNQLLLPCAFSPLK
;
A
#
# COMPACT_ATOMS: atom_id res chain seq x y z
N MET A 1 66.27 29.33 39.47
CA MET A 1 66.41 28.26 38.46
C MET A 1 65.07 27.58 38.26
N LEU A 2 64.38 27.87 37.16
CA LEU A 2 63.08 27.26 36.82
C LEU A 2 63.22 26.61 35.43
N LYS A 3 63.03 25.30 35.35
CA LYS A 3 63.08 24.51 34.10
C LYS A 3 61.70 24.58 33.42
N PHE A 4 61.63 25.09 32.20
CA PHE A 4 60.46 24.90 31.33
C PHE A 4 60.79 23.85 30.26
N ARG A 5 60.06 22.73 30.30
CA ARG A 5 60.08 21.68 29.28
C ARG A 5 59.14 22.09 28.13
N SER A 6 59.67 22.15 26.91
CA SER A 6 58.88 22.31 25.69
C SER A 6 58.14 21.02 25.35
N CYS A 7 56.80 21.03 25.39
CA CYS A 7 55.97 19.93 24.91
C CYS A 7 55.40 20.32 23.54
N SER A 8 55.81 19.61 22.48
CA SER A 8 55.28 19.79 21.13
C SER A 8 53.99 18.99 20.98
N LEU A 9 52.86 19.67 20.80
CA LEU A 9 51.58 19.04 20.47
C LEU A 9 51.58 18.62 18.99
N ARG A 10 51.49 17.32 18.72
CA ARG A 10 51.19 16.78 17.39
C ARG A 10 49.69 16.86 17.14
N SER A 11 49.26 17.64 16.15
CA SER A 11 47.87 17.63 15.65
C SER A 11 47.54 16.27 15.02
N ALA A 12 46.57 15.56 15.59
CA ALA A 12 45.96 14.40 14.95
C ALA A 12 44.97 14.89 13.88
N ALA A 13 45.32 14.74 12.61
CA ALA A 13 44.40 14.95 11.51
C ALA A 13 43.36 13.82 11.51
N ALA A 14 42.10 14.15 11.78
CA ALA A 14 40.98 13.20 11.70
C ALA A 14 40.75 12.82 10.22
N LEU A 15 40.96 11.54 9.89
CA LEU A 15 40.63 10.97 8.59
C LEU A 15 39.11 10.98 8.40
N ARG A 16 38.65 11.78 7.43
CA ARG A 16 37.24 11.86 7.01
C ARG A 16 36.89 10.56 6.26
N PRO A 17 35.78 9.86 6.57
CA PRO A 17 35.40 8.66 5.85
C PRO A 17 35.05 9.00 4.38
N PRO A 18 35.26 8.08 3.44
CA PRO A 18 35.02 8.33 2.02
C PRO A 18 33.54 8.66 1.78
N ALA A 19 33.29 9.73 1.03
CA ALA A 19 31.96 10.13 0.60
C ALA A 19 31.33 8.99 -0.23
N GLN A 20 30.16 8.51 0.19
CA GLN A 20 29.41 7.53 -0.58
C GLN A 20 28.99 8.15 -1.91
N PRO A 21 29.03 7.38 -3.02
CA PRO A 21 28.59 7.87 -4.32
C PRO A 21 27.10 8.27 -4.26
N PRO A 22 26.67 9.30 -5.01
CA PRO A 22 25.28 9.70 -5.03
C PRO A 22 24.43 8.55 -5.55
N ARG A 23 23.63 7.94 -4.68
CA ARG A 23 22.59 7.00 -5.09
C ARG A 23 21.51 7.82 -5.79
N VAL A 24 21.44 7.72 -7.12
CA VAL A 24 20.26 8.15 -7.86
C VAL A 24 19.11 7.23 -7.43
N ARG A 25 18.18 7.77 -6.64
CA ARG A 25 16.99 7.05 -6.18
C ARG A 25 15.82 7.49 -7.04
N LEU A 26 15.22 6.54 -7.76
CA LEU A 26 13.98 6.77 -8.52
C LEU A 26 12.75 6.91 -7.61
N SER A 27 12.89 6.61 -6.32
CA SER A 27 11.82 6.74 -5.31
C SER A 27 11.67 8.21 -4.90
N THR A 28 10.52 8.80 -5.17
CA THR A 28 10.24 10.24 -5.05
C THR A 28 9.82 10.68 -3.65
N GLY A 29 10.42 10.13 -2.59
CA GLY A 29 10.13 10.54 -1.22
C GLY A 29 11.38 10.54 -0.33
N PRO A 30 11.43 11.37 0.74
CA PRO A 30 12.41 11.16 1.79
C PRO A 30 12.27 9.72 2.24
N GLN A 31 13.42 9.04 2.34
CA GLN A 31 13.59 7.65 2.76
C GLN A 31 12.38 7.19 3.58
N GLN A 32 11.55 6.30 3.03
CA GLN A 32 10.50 5.61 3.78
C GLN A 32 11.23 4.83 4.89
N GLU A 33 11.55 5.50 6.01
CA GLU A 33 12.12 4.88 7.21
C GLU A 33 11.08 3.93 7.83
N HIS A 34 9.81 4.12 7.49
CA HIS A 34 8.76 3.13 7.67
C HIS A 34 8.99 1.96 6.72
N ARG A 35 9.50 0.86 7.29
CA ARG A 35 9.63 -0.42 6.58
C ARG A 35 8.26 -0.99 6.15
N THR A 36 7.18 -0.56 6.83
CA THR A 36 5.82 -1.01 6.58
C THR A 36 5.27 -0.45 5.28
N PHE A 37 4.71 -1.32 4.45
CA PHE A 37 3.96 -0.96 3.26
C PHE A 37 2.68 -1.79 3.16
N TYR A 38 1.79 -1.33 2.28
CA TYR A 38 0.49 -1.92 2.04
C TYR A 38 0.45 -2.47 0.61
N GLU A 39 0.10 -3.74 0.45
CA GLU A 39 -0.12 -4.37 -0.85
C GLU A 39 -1.60 -4.27 -1.20
N PHE A 40 -1.90 -3.41 -2.16
CA PHE A 40 -3.22 -3.32 -2.77
C PHE A 40 -3.34 -4.40 -3.83
N ARG A 41 -4.48 -5.06 -3.88
CA ARG A 41 -4.73 -6.10 -4.87
C ARG A 41 -6.17 -6.01 -5.35
N THR A 42 -6.30 -5.98 -6.67
CA THR A 42 -7.58 -5.91 -7.36
C THR A 42 -7.70 -7.12 -8.26
N TYR A 43 -8.73 -7.93 -8.05
CA TYR A 43 -8.99 -9.08 -8.91
C TYR A 43 -10.26 -8.85 -9.70
N SER A 44 -10.18 -9.08 -11.01
CA SER A 44 -11.37 -9.23 -11.84
C SER A 44 -11.76 -10.70 -11.85
N ILE A 45 -12.99 -10.99 -11.44
CA ILE A 45 -13.57 -12.31 -11.36
C ILE A 45 -14.43 -12.54 -12.59
N ARG A 46 -14.50 -13.77 -13.06
CA ARG A 46 -15.47 -14.15 -14.09
C ARG A 46 -16.90 -13.91 -13.56
N PRO A 47 -17.79 -13.24 -14.32
CA PRO A 47 -19.14 -12.93 -13.84
C PRO A 47 -19.95 -14.15 -13.38
N ASP A 48 -19.80 -15.30 -14.05
CA ASP A 48 -20.48 -16.56 -13.70
C ASP A 48 -19.95 -17.20 -12.41
N ARG A 49 -18.85 -16.68 -11.84
CA ARG A 49 -18.15 -17.28 -10.70
C ARG A 49 -18.04 -16.35 -9.48
N THR A 50 -18.53 -15.12 -9.56
CA THR A 50 -18.40 -14.12 -8.48
C THR A 50 -18.88 -14.66 -7.12
N ALA A 51 -20.10 -15.22 -7.06
CA ALA A 51 -20.65 -15.77 -5.81
C ALA A 51 -19.81 -16.94 -5.27
N ALA A 52 -19.44 -17.88 -6.13
CA ALA A 52 -18.62 -19.03 -5.75
C ALA A 52 -17.22 -18.62 -5.25
N PHE A 53 -16.62 -17.60 -5.88
CA PHE A 53 -15.33 -17.06 -5.46
C PHE A 53 -15.40 -16.40 -4.07
N LEU A 54 -16.43 -15.59 -3.83
CA LEU A 54 -16.63 -14.93 -2.53
C LEU A 54 -16.90 -15.94 -1.42
N GLN A 55 -17.72 -16.96 -1.69
CA GLN A 55 -17.97 -18.05 -0.74
C GLN A 55 -16.68 -18.81 -0.41
N LEU A 56 -15.95 -19.24 -1.43
CA LEU A 56 -14.67 -19.94 -1.25
C LEU A 56 -13.67 -19.10 -0.44
N THR A 57 -13.62 -17.79 -0.72
CA THR A 57 -12.76 -16.85 0.01
C THR A 57 -13.20 -16.73 1.46
N ASN A 58 -14.49 -16.56 1.74
CA ASN A 58 -15.00 -16.52 3.11
C ASN A 58 -14.61 -17.78 3.91
N GLU A 59 -14.74 -18.95 3.29
CA GLU A 59 -14.42 -20.22 3.95
C GLU A 59 -12.92 -20.42 4.19
N LYS A 60 -12.04 -19.93 3.29
CA LYS A 60 -10.63 -20.33 3.25
C LYS A 60 -9.63 -19.19 3.44
N ILE A 61 -10.07 -17.94 3.53
CA ILE A 61 -9.16 -16.78 3.68
C ILE A 61 -8.32 -16.85 4.96
N HIS A 62 -8.83 -17.56 5.99
CA HIS A 62 -8.12 -17.80 7.25
C HIS A 62 -6.75 -18.45 7.07
N LEU A 63 -6.59 -19.30 6.03
CA LEU A 63 -5.31 -19.92 5.68
C LEU A 63 -4.27 -18.86 5.31
N ARG A 64 -4.67 -17.74 4.69
CA ARG A 64 -3.77 -16.64 4.36
C ARG A 64 -3.60 -15.66 5.52
N THR A 65 -4.67 -15.35 6.25
CA THR A 65 -4.60 -14.39 7.37
C THR A 65 -3.79 -14.92 8.55
N ALA A 66 -3.58 -16.24 8.65
CA ALA A 66 -2.61 -16.83 9.58
C ALA A 66 -1.15 -16.37 9.33
N HIS A 67 -0.83 -15.94 8.10
CA HIS A 67 0.52 -15.51 7.72
C HIS A 67 0.62 -14.03 7.37
N SER A 68 -0.50 -13.36 7.07
CA SER A 68 -0.53 -11.99 6.56
C SER A 68 -1.60 -11.17 7.28
N GLU A 69 -1.26 -9.94 7.65
CA GLU A 69 -2.23 -9.01 8.23
C GLU A 69 -3.15 -8.46 7.12
N LEU A 70 -4.42 -8.86 7.16
CA LEU A 70 -5.45 -8.33 6.27
C LEU A 70 -5.98 -7.03 6.88
N ILE A 71 -5.90 -5.94 6.13
CA ILE A 71 -6.48 -4.66 6.54
C ILE A 71 -7.96 -4.64 6.18
N GLY A 72 -8.30 -4.93 4.93
CA GLY A 72 -9.70 -5.04 4.54
C GLY A 72 -9.89 -5.71 3.20
N TYR A 73 -11.14 -6.14 2.96
CA TYR A 73 -11.53 -6.90 1.78
C TYR A 73 -12.94 -6.49 1.35
N TRP A 74 -13.08 -6.05 0.10
CA TRP A 74 -14.32 -5.51 -0.43
C TRP A 74 -14.67 -6.11 -1.79
N SER A 75 -15.97 -6.21 -2.08
CA SER A 75 -16.48 -6.35 -3.44
C SER A 75 -16.77 -4.97 -4.01
N VAL A 76 -16.46 -4.76 -5.29
CA VAL A 76 -16.72 -3.50 -5.99
C VAL A 76 -18.16 -3.52 -6.53
N GLU A 77 -18.97 -2.56 -6.07
CA GLU A 77 -20.36 -2.37 -6.50
C GLU A 77 -20.44 -1.44 -7.72
N PHE A 78 -19.73 -0.31 -7.69
CA PHE A 78 -19.67 0.63 -8.81
C PHE A 78 -18.22 0.93 -9.20
N GLY A 79 -17.98 1.17 -10.50
CA GLY A 79 -16.65 1.46 -11.04
C GLY A 79 -15.79 0.23 -11.36
N GLY A 80 -16.36 -0.98 -11.26
CA GLY A 80 -15.65 -2.23 -11.56
C GLY A 80 -16.43 -3.49 -11.20
N LEU A 81 -17.52 -3.79 -11.92
CA LEU A 81 -18.35 -4.96 -11.61
C LEU A 81 -17.56 -6.27 -11.63
N ASN A 82 -17.92 -7.20 -10.75
CA ASN A 82 -17.25 -8.49 -10.57
C ASN A 82 -15.77 -8.34 -10.17
N GLN A 83 -15.43 -7.27 -9.46
CA GLN A 83 -14.10 -7.10 -8.89
C GLN A 83 -14.12 -7.19 -7.37
N VAL A 84 -12.99 -7.61 -6.82
CA VAL A 84 -12.69 -7.50 -5.40
C VAL A 84 -11.43 -6.68 -5.21
N PHE A 85 -11.42 -5.87 -4.17
CA PHE A 85 -10.29 -5.06 -3.74
C PHE A 85 -9.91 -5.45 -2.32
N HIS A 86 -8.63 -5.62 -2.04
CA HIS A 86 -8.19 -5.95 -0.69
C HIS A 86 -6.77 -5.47 -0.39
N ILE A 87 -6.54 -5.11 0.87
CA ILE A 87 -5.31 -4.50 1.35
C ILE A 87 -4.62 -5.43 2.35
N TRP A 88 -3.35 -5.73 2.13
CA TRP A 88 -2.51 -6.48 3.06
C TRP A 88 -1.40 -5.60 3.61
N LYS A 89 -1.12 -5.68 4.90
CA LYS A 89 -0.01 -4.96 5.53
C LYS A 89 1.20 -5.87 5.68
N TYR A 90 2.38 -5.33 5.38
CA TYR A 90 3.67 -5.98 5.61
C TYR A 90 4.65 -4.98 6.21
N ASP A 91 5.47 -5.43 7.13
CA ASP A 91 6.54 -4.67 7.77
C ASP A 91 7.79 -4.52 6.90
N SER A 92 7.95 -5.31 5.84
CA SER A 92 9.07 -5.18 4.89
C SER A 92 8.89 -6.06 3.65
N TYR A 93 9.61 -5.73 2.57
CA TYR A 93 9.59 -6.56 1.35
C TYR A 93 10.12 -7.98 1.60
N SER A 94 11.11 -8.11 2.49
CA SER A 94 11.64 -9.41 2.93
C SER A 94 10.57 -10.23 3.64
N GLN A 95 9.82 -9.63 4.57
CA GLN A 95 8.72 -10.34 5.25
C GLN A 95 7.67 -10.79 4.24
N ARG A 96 7.26 -9.91 3.31
CA ARG A 96 6.32 -10.29 2.23
C ARG A 96 6.85 -11.46 1.41
N ALA A 97 8.13 -11.45 1.02
CA ALA A 97 8.74 -12.52 0.25
C ALA A 97 8.71 -13.85 1.02
N CYS A 98 9.09 -13.84 2.31
CA CYS A 98 9.04 -15.02 3.18
C CYS A 98 7.61 -15.56 3.33
N VAL A 99 6.64 -14.70 3.60
CA VAL A 99 5.22 -15.07 3.72
C VAL A 99 4.70 -15.70 2.44
N ARG A 100 5.00 -15.10 1.28
CA ARG A 100 4.59 -15.66 -0.02
C ARG A 100 5.27 -16.99 -0.34
N ALA A 101 6.53 -17.16 0.05
CA ALA A 101 7.25 -18.42 -0.12
C ALA A 101 6.65 -19.53 0.76
N ALA A 102 6.30 -19.20 2.02
CA ALA A 102 5.62 -20.13 2.92
C ALA A 102 4.25 -20.57 2.38
N LEU A 103 3.42 -19.61 1.94
CA LEU A 103 2.12 -19.92 1.33
C LEU A 103 2.26 -20.77 0.05
N ALA A 104 3.32 -20.59 -0.73
CA ALA A 104 3.58 -21.40 -1.92
C ALA A 104 3.97 -22.85 -1.61
N GLN A 105 4.24 -23.18 -0.34
CA GLN A 105 4.56 -24.53 0.13
C GLN A 105 3.44 -25.14 0.98
N ASP A 106 2.43 -24.36 1.37
CA ASP A 106 1.29 -24.83 2.15
C ASP A 106 0.32 -25.65 1.28
N PRO A 107 0.21 -26.99 1.51
CA PRO A 107 -0.65 -27.84 0.70
C PRO A 107 -2.14 -27.50 0.83
N SER A 108 -2.59 -27.07 2.02
CA SER A 108 -3.98 -26.69 2.26
C SER A 108 -4.30 -25.40 1.50
N TRP A 109 -3.43 -24.39 1.56
CA TRP A 109 -3.62 -23.16 0.78
C TRP A 109 -3.69 -23.43 -0.73
N ILE A 110 -2.78 -24.28 -1.23
CA ILE A 110 -2.70 -24.60 -2.66
C ILE A 110 -3.94 -25.39 -3.11
N SER A 111 -4.23 -26.49 -2.43
CA SER A 111 -5.28 -27.44 -2.86
C SER A 111 -6.69 -26.94 -2.53
N GLU A 112 -6.89 -26.32 -1.37
CA GLU A 112 -8.22 -25.95 -0.92
C GLU A 112 -8.67 -24.59 -1.45
N TYR A 113 -7.73 -23.67 -1.71
CA TYR A 113 -8.04 -22.32 -2.17
C TYR A 113 -7.47 -22.01 -3.57
N ILE A 114 -6.14 -21.95 -3.74
CA ILE A 114 -5.53 -21.41 -4.97
C ILE A 114 -5.96 -22.19 -6.23
N SER A 115 -5.93 -23.52 -6.19
CA SER A 115 -6.30 -24.36 -7.33
C SER A 115 -7.74 -24.14 -7.81
N LYS A 116 -8.64 -23.76 -6.90
CA LYS A 116 -10.06 -23.51 -7.17
C LYS A 116 -10.33 -22.05 -7.52
N ALA A 117 -9.64 -21.12 -6.85
CA ALA A 117 -9.81 -19.68 -7.00
C ALA A 117 -9.24 -19.16 -8.32
N ILE A 118 -8.03 -19.59 -8.72
CA ILE A 118 -7.35 -19.09 -9.92
C ILE A 118 -8.20 -19.23 -11.21
N PRO A 119 -8.85 -20.39 -11.49
CA PRO A 119 -9.72 -20.52 -12.66
C PRO A 119 -10.95 -19.60 -12.67
N MET A 120 -11.34 -19.05 -11.52
CA MET A 120 -12.46 -18.11 -11.41
C MET A 120 -12.04 -16.68 -11.78
N LEU A 121 -10.75 -16.39 -11.88
CA LEU A 121 -10.22 -15.04 -12.12
C LEU A 121 -9.98 -14.76 -13.61
N ARG A 122 -10.24 -13.51 -14.02
CA ARG A 122 -9.90 -12.95 -15.34
C ARG A 122 -8.54 -12.28 -15.32
N SER A 123 -8.29 -11.46 -14.31
CA SER A 123 -7.03 -10.74 -14.13
C SER A 123 -6.77 -10.46 -12.65
N GLN A 124 -5.50 -10.21 -12.33
CA GLN A 124 -5.05 -9.82 -11.00
C GLN A 124 -4.06 -8.68 -11.14
N GLU A 125 -4.31 -7.61 -10.42
CA GLU A 125 -3.41 -6.47 -10.29
C GLU A 125 -2.94 -6.37 -8.85
N SER A 126 -1.69 -5.94 -8.67
CA SER A 126 -1.10 -5.76 -7.37
C SER A 126 -0.22 -4.52 -7.37
N GLU A 127 -0.41 -3.70 -6.36
CA GLU A 127 0.31 -2.45 -6.18
C GLU A 127 0.89 -2.38 -4.76
N VAL A 128 2.04 -1.72 -4.63
CA VAL A 128 2.68 -1.44 -3.35
C VAL A 128 2.46 0.03 -3.06
N ALA A 129 1.82 0.30 -1.94
CA ALA A 129 1.47 1.62 -1.48
C ALA A 129 1.98 1.89 -0.06
N TYR A 130 2.22 3.15 0.23
CA TYR A 130 2.65 3.65 1.52
C TYR A 130 1.66 4.65 2.04
N LEU A 131 1.45 4.66 3.35
CA LEU A 131 0.64 5.68 3.99
C LEU A 131 1.35 7.04 3.86
N VAL A 132 0.63 8.07 3.43
CA VAL A 132 1.21 9.42 3.36
C VAL A 132 1.48 9.94 4.79
N PRO A 133 2.51 10.77 5.03
CA PRO A 133 2.99 11.07 6.39
C PRO A 133 1.97 11.65 7.36
N TRP A 134 0.98 12.39 6.84
CA TRP A 134 -0.08 13.02 7.64
C TRP A 134 -1.30 12.12 7.86
N SER A 135 -1.40 10.99 7.17
CA SER A 135 -2.54 10.09 7.27
C SER A 135 -2.32 9.02 8.33
N ARG A 136 -3.42 8.55 8.92
CA ARG A 136 -3.45 7.42 9.85
C ARG A 136 -4.56 6.48 9.42
N LEU A 137 -4.30 5.18 9.48
CA LEU A 137 -5.36 4.19 9.28
C LEU A 137 -6.32 4.28 10.48
N GLN A 138 -7.57 4.59 10.22
CA GLN A 138 -8.61 4.60 11.27
C GLN A 138 -9.24 3.22 11.42
N GLU A 139 -9.79 2.96 12.61
CA GLU A 139 -10.64 1.78 12.83
C GLU A 139 -11.93 1.90 12.01
N PRO A 140 -12.52 0.77 11.57
CA PRO A 140 -13.76 0.80 10.83
C PRO A 140 -14.90 1.33 11.73
N PRO A 141 -15.92 1.98 11.16
CA PRO A 141 -17.12 2.32 11.91
C PRO A 141 -17.77 1.06 12.50
N GLN A 142 -18.34 1.16 13.71
CA GLN A 142 -18.89 0.00 14.45
C GLN A 142 -20.13 -0.62 13.78
N GLU A 143 -20.81 0.11 12.92
CA GLU A 143 -21.95 -0.35 12.14
C GLU A 143 -21.59 -0.27 10.67
N GLY A 144 -21.91 -1.34 9.92
CA GLY A 144 -21.48 -1.56 8.54
C GLY A 144 -21.59 -0.32 7.66
N GLY A 145 -20.67 -0.19 6.70
CA GLY A 145 -20.57 1.00 5.86
C GLY A 145 -20.37 0.69 4.39
N VAL A 146 -20.66 1.70 3.57
CA VAL A 146 -20.24 1.74 2.17
C VAL A 146 -18.92 2.51 2.11
N TYR A 147 -17.96 1.97 1.38
CA TYR A 147 -16.61 2.53 1.29
C TYR A 147 -16.41 3.13 -0.10
N GLU A 148 -15.71 4.25 -0.18
CA GLU A 148 -15.30 4.82 -1.47
C GLU A 148 -13.78 4.69 -1.62
N LEU A 149 -13.35 4.07 -2.72
CA LEU A 149 -11.96 4.10 -3.16
C LEU A 149 -11.82 5.16 -4.26
N ALA A 150 -11.32 6.33 -3.86
CA ALA A 150 -10.99 7.41 -4.78
C ALA A 150 -9.52 7.32 -5.19
N SER A 151 -9.26 7.14 -6.49
CA SER A 151 -7.92 7.04 -7.07
C SER A 151 -7.62 8.24 -7.97
N PHE A 152 -6.48 8.89 -7.72
CA PHE A 152 -6.04 10.08 -8.44
C PHE A 152 -4.70 9.84 -9.12
N GLN A 153 -4.57 10.27 -10.37
CA GLN A 153 -3.28 10.35 -11.03
C GLN A 153 -2.62 11.70 -10.71
N MET A 154 -1.60 11.65 -9.88
CA MET A 154 -0.91 12.83 -9.36
C MET A 154 0.37 13.14 -10.14
N ARG A 155 0.81 14.40 -10.10
CA ARG A 155 2.07 14.81 -10.72
C ARG A 155 3.26 14.07 -10.08
N PRO A 156 4.31 13.73 -10.87
CA PRO A 156 5.55 13.17 -10.32
C PRO A 156 6.16 14.08 -9.25
N GLY A 157 6.86 13.46 -8.29
CA GLY A 157 7.43 14.15 -7.12
C GLY A 157 6.77 13.76 -5.79
N GLY A 158 5.72 12.95 -5.84
CA GLY A 158 5.12 12.31 -4.67
C GLY A 158 4.53 13.29 -3.66
N PRO A 159 4.28 12.84 -2.41
CA PRO A 159 3.70 13.67 -1.36
C PRO A 159 4.49 14.95 -1.07
N ALA A 160 5.78 15.02 -1.41
CA ALA A 160 6.57 16.23 -1.25
C ALA A 160 6.09 17.40 -2.15
N VAL A 161 5.43 17.11 -3.27
CA VAL A 161 4.94 18.13 -4.22
C VAL A 161 3.47 18.49 -3.97
N TRP A 162 2.63 17.50 -3.68
CA TRP A 162 1.18 17.68 -3.59
C TRP A 162 0.59 17.39 -2.21
N GLY A 163 1.40 16.93 -1.25
CA GLY A 163 0.93 16.41 0.05
C GLY A 163 0.08 17.39 0.83
N ASP A 164 0.53 18.63 1.00
CA ASP A 164 -0.17 19.65 1.78
C ASP A 164 -1.50 20.05 1.12
N ALA A 165 -1.49 20.27 -0.20
CA ALA A 165 -2.69 20.62 -0.97
C ALA A 165 -3.71 19.47 -0.98
N PHE A 166 -3.24 18.23 -1.12
CA PHE A 166 -4.11 17.06 -1.09
C PHE A 166 -4.69 16.83 0.30
N GLN A 167 -3.89 16.98 1.37
CA GLN A 167 -4.38 16.92 2.75
C GLN A 167 -5.50 17.93 2.98
N ALA A 168 -5.30 19.19 2.58
CA ALA A 168 -6.32 20.23 2.70
C ALA A 168 -7.62 19.86 1.96
N ALA A 169 -7.50 19.30 0.75
CA ALA A 169 -8.66 18.87 -0.03
C ALA A 169 -9.42 17.71 0.65
N VAL A 170 -8.74 16.64 1.08
CA VAL A 170 -9.44 15.48 1.64
C VAL A 170 -10.02 15.75 3.03
N THR A 171 -9.32 16.52 3.87
CA THR A 171 -9.81 16.88 5.22
C THR A 171 -10.97 17.86 5.17
N SER A 172 -11.17 18.59 4.06
CA SER A 172 -12.37 19.41 3.87
C SER A 172 -13.66 18.57 3.82
N HIS A 173 -13.54 17.28 3.49
CA HIS A 173 -14.65 16.32 3.49
C HIS A 173 -14.89 15.65 4.86
N ASP A 174 -14.10 15.92 5.91
CA ASP A 174 -14.38 15.41 7.26
C ASP A 174 -15.45 16.27 8.01
N ALA A 175 -16.26 17.04 7.27
CA ALA A 175 -17.36 17.81 7.83
C ALA A 175 -18.58 16.92 8.16
N PRO A 176 -19.41 17.28 9.17
CA PRO A 176 -20.60 16.51 9.53
C PRO A 176 -21.53 16.25 8.32
N GLY A 177 -21.80 14.98 8.04
CA GLY A 177 -22.63 14.54 6.89
C GLY A 177 -21.85 14.08 5.65
N HIS A 178 -20.52 14.18 5.67
CA HIS A 178 -19.64 13.63 4.64
C HIS A 178 -18.88 12.39 5.16
N GLY A 179 -18.30 11.62 4.23
CA GLY A 179 -17.57 10.39 4.57
C GLY A 179 -16.27 10.68 5.33
N THR A 180 -15.93 9.80 6.28
CA THR A 180 -14.70 9.90 7.07
C THR A 180 -13.50 9.30 6.31
N LEU A 181 -12.37 10.01 6.28
CA LEU A 181 -11.15 9.50 5.66
C LEU A 181 -10.54 8.34 6.47
N LEU A 182 -10.58 7.11 5.92
CA LEU A 182 -9.97 5.93 6.55
C LEU A 182 -8.46 5.85 6.41
N GLY A 183 -7.92 6.38 5.31
CA GLY A 183 -6.48 6.35 5.03
C GLY A 183 -6.17 6.89 3.64
N ALA A 184 -5.06 7.60 3.53
CA ALA A 184 -4.54 8.12 2.27
C ALA A 184 -3.19 7.46 1.95
N PHE A 185 -3.08 6.90 0.74
CA PHE A 185 -1.94 6.10 0.34
C PHE A 185 -1.31 6.63 -0.95
N HIS A 186 0.00 6.42 -1.09
CA HIS A 186 0.78 6.73 -2.28
C HIS A 186 1.42 5.45 -2.82
N THR A 187 1.10 5.07 -4.05
CA THR A 187 1.67 3.89 -4.73
C THR A 187 3.13 4.13 -5.16
N GLU A 188 4.04 3.21 -4.86
CA GLU A 188 5.46 3.23 -5.29
C GLU A 188 5.79 2.16 -6.34
N CYS A 189 5.05 1.05 -6.40
CA CYS A 189 5.16 0.05 -7.48
C CYS A 189 3.75 -0.42 -7.91
N GLY A 190 3.46 -0.55 -9.22
CA GLY A 190 2.12 -0.91 -9.69
C GLY A 190 1.73 -0.15 -10.96
N ARG A 191 0.47 0.27 -11.10
CA ARG A 191 0.06 1.24 -12.14
C ARG A 191 0.70 2.61 -11.87
N LEU A 192 1.99 2.71 -12.20
CA LEU A 192 2.77 3.94 -12.07
C LEU A 192 3.23 4.45 -13.41
N ASN A 193 3.06 5.75 -13.60
CA ASN A 193 3.83 6.62 -14.48
C ASN A 193 4.35 5.90 -15.74
N ARG A 194 3.43 5.56 -16.65
CA ARG A 194 3.79 5.11 -18.00
C ARG A 194 4.60 6.23 -18.67
N VAL A 195 5.92 6.08 -18.69
CA VAL A 195 6.86 7.09 -19.20
C VAL A 195 6.62 7.32 -20.69
N ARG A 196 6.02 8.47 -21.01
CA ARG A 196 6.26 9.24 -22.24
C ARG A 196 6.34 10.71 -21.83
N ASN A 197 7.48 11.35 -22.07
CA ASN A 197 7.68 12.77 -21.79
C ASN A 197 6.73 13.62 -22.63
N CYS A 198 5.86 14.40 -21.98
CA CYS A 198 5.42 15.77 -22.31
C CYS A 198 4.33 16.19 -21.29
N VAL A 199 4.44 17.40 -20.76
CA VAL A 199 3.63 17.98 -19.66
C VAL A 199 2.17 18.25 -20.08
N VAL A 200 1.19 18.08 -19.16
CA VAL A 200 0.08 19.01 -18.77
C VAL A 200 -1.14 18.26 -18.16
N HIS A 201 -1.70 18.81 -17.07
CA HIS A 201 -3.02 18.59 -16.40
C HIS A 201 -3.26 17.37 -15.48
N LEU A 202 -4.31 17.49 -14.65
CA LEU A 202 -4.84 16.48 -13.73
C LEU A 202 -5.52 15.42 -14.61
N ASP A 203 -4.87 14.26 -14.81
CA ASP A 203 -5.17 13.38 -15.96
C ASP A 203 -6.44 12.55 -15.81
N SER A 204 -6.85 12.19 -14.59
CA SER A 204 -8.15 11.51 -14.34
C SER A 204 -8.38 11.24 -12.84
N GLN A 205 -9.66 11.15 -12.48
CA GLN A 205 -10.14 10.60 -11.22
C GLN A 205 -10.94 9.33 -11.52
N GLN A 206 -10.75 8.28 -10.73
CA GLN A 206 -11.57 7.08 -10.76
C GLN A 206 -12.10 6.82 -9.35
N ASN A 207 -13.43 6.71 -9.21
CA ASN A 207 -14.06 6.36 -7.96
C ASN A 207 -14.69 4.97 -8.08
N GLN A 208 -14.47 4.14 -7.07
CA GLN A 208 -15.13 2.86 -6.92
C GLN A 208 -15.91 2.84 -5.61
N LEU A 209 -17.14 2.32 -5.66
CA LEU A 209 -17.93 2.06 -4.48
C LEU A 209 -17.69 0.61 -4.05
N LEU A 210 -17.33 0.43 -2.79
CA LEU A 210 -16.87 -0.81 -2.21
C LEU A 210 -17.81 -1.25 -1.09
N LEU A 211 -18.18 -2.52 -1.10
CA LEU A 211 -18.96 -3.16 -0.06
C LEU A 211 -18.08 -4.14 0.72
N PRO A 212 -17.98 -4.04 2.05
CA PRO A 212 -17.13 -4.91 2.83
C PRO A 212 -17.63 -6.36 2.74
N CYS A 213 -16.71 -7.28 2.49
CA CYS A 213 -17.04 -8.71 2.54
C CYS A 213 -17.24 -9.14 4.00
N ALA A 214 -18.07 -10.17 4.24
CA ALA A 214 -18.40 -10.63 5.60
C ALA A 214 -17.19 -11.02 6.46
N PHE A 215 -16.09 -11.43 5.83
CA PHE A 215 -14.81 -11.81 6.43
C PHE A 215 -13.78 -10.68 6.48
N SER A 216 -14.14 -9.47 6.05
CA SER A 216 -13.26 -8.29 6.12
C SER A 216 -13.08 -7.85 7.58
N PRO A 217 -11.85 -7.53 8.02
CA PRO A 217 -11.62 -6.87 9.31
C PRO A 217 -12.19 -5.45 9.38
N LEU A 218 -12.18 -4.73 8.25
CA LEU A 218 -12.83 -3.43 8.09
C LEU A 218 -14.28 -3.61 7.63
N LYS A 219 -15.14 -4.09 8.53
CA LYS A 219 -16.57 -4.23 8.31
C LYS A 219 -17.33 -3.23 9.17
#